data_AF-A0A7C5UCR3-F1
#
_entry.id   AF-A0A7C5UCR3-F1
#
_cell.length_a   1.000
_cell.length_b   1.000
_cell.length_c   1.000
_cell.angle_alpha   90.00
_cell.angle_beta   90.00
_cell.angle_gamma   90.00
#
_symmetry.space_group_name_H-M   'P 1'
#
loop_
_entity.id
_entity.type
_entity.pdbx_description
1 polymer ?
#
loop_
_entity_poly.entity_id
_entity_poly.type
_entity_poly.pdbx_seq_one_letter_code
_entity_poly.pdbx_strand_id
1 'polypeptide(L)' 'TVPVVFGEEGDTVVIGVTALEIFGLEVDVVRGVLKEAELLLLKL' A
#
# COMPACT_ATOMS: atom_id res chain seq x y z
N THR A 1 4.85 7.05 -10.06
CA THR A 1 5.13 8.07 -9.03
C THR A 1 3.94 8.15 -8.10
N VAL A 2 4.15 8.39 -6.81
CA VAL A 2 3.09 8.41 -5.79
C VAL A 2 3.12 9.78 -5.09
N PRO A 3 1.98 10.45 -4.85
CA PRO A 3 1.97 11.70 -4.08
C PRO A 3 2.45 11.48 -2.64
N VAL A 4 3.29 12.38 -2.15
CA VAL A 4 3.80 12.37 -0.77
C VAL A 4 3.40 13.68 -0.11
N VAL A 5 2.82 13.57 1.08
CA VAL A 5 2.50 14.71 1.96
C VAL A 5 3.34 14.55 3.21
N PHE A 6 4.09 15.60 3.56
CA PHE A 6 4.91 15.61 4.78
C PHE A 6 4.07 16.12 5.96
N GLY A 7 4.06 15.34 7.04
CA GLY A 7 3.48 15.73 8.33
C GLY A 7 4.53 16.33 9.27
N GLU A 8 4.08 16.71 10.46
CA GLU A 8 4.93 17.18 11.55
C GLU A 8 5.43 16.00 12.42
N GLU A 9 6.32 16.31 13.37
CA GLU A 9 6.78 15.32 14.34
C GLU A 9 5.62 14.81 15.20
N GLY A 10 5.46 13.49 15.27
CA GLY A 10 4.38 12.85 16.03
C GLY A 10 3.10 12.58 15.22
N ASP A 11 3.02 13.07 13.99
CA ASP A 11 1.92 12.70 13.10
C ASP A 11 1.91 11.21 12.79
N THR A 12 0.71 10.66 12.61
CA THR A 12 0.56 9.27 12.23
C THR A 12 1.04 9.08 10.79
N VAL A 13 1.98 8.15 10.60
CA VAL A 13 2.43 7.75 9.28
C VAL A 13 1.32 6.93 8.60
N VAL A 14 0.77 7.46 7.50
CA VAL A 14 -0.29 6.81 6.73
C VAL A 14 0.21 6.48 5.33
N ILE A 15 -0.07 5.25 4.88
CA ILE A 15 0.12 4.84 3.49
C ILE A 15 -1.24 4.68 2.80
N GLY A 16 -1.42 5.39 1.69
CA GLY A 16 -2.66 5.32 0.91
C GLY A 16 -2.74 4.08 0.03
N VAL A 17 -3.96 3.66 -0.30
CA VAL A 17 -4.21 2.48 -1.16
C VAL A 17 -3.54 2.58 -2.52
N THR A 18 -3.51 3.77 -3.14
CA THR A 18 -2.85 4.01 -4.43
C THR A 18 -1.34 3.73 -4.37
N ALA A 19 -0.70 4.02 -3.23
CA ALA A 19 0.71 3.70 -3.04
C ALA A 19 0.92 2.18 -3.01
N LEU A 20 0.08 1.46 -2.28
CA LEU A 20 0.12 -0.01 -2.20
C LEU A 20 -0.06 -0.64 -3.58
N GLU A 21 -1.06 -0.20 -4.35
CA GLU A 21 -1.33 -0.70 -5.71
C GLU A 21 -0.14 -0.49 -6.66
N ILE A 22 0.44 0.72 -6.67
CA ILE A 22 1.59 1.05 -7.52
C ILE A 22 2.82 0.21 -7.16
N PHE A 23 3.01 -0.08 -5.88
CA PHE A 23 4.13 -0.91 -5.41
C PHE A 23 3.84 -2.41 -5.50
N GLY A 24 2.66 -2.84 -5.96
CA GLY A 24 2.29 -4.25 -6.02
C GLY A 24 2.21 -4.87 -4.63
N LEU A 25 1.69 -4.12 -3.65
CA LEU A 25 1.54 -4.55 -2.26
C LEU A 25 0.08 -4.59 -1.84
N GLU A 26 -0.22 -5.45 -0.87
CA GLU A 26 -1.50 -5.53 -0.18
C GLU A 26 -1.32 -5.73 1.33
N VAL A 27 -2.36 -5.45 2.11
CA VAL A 27 -2.34 -5.60 3.57
C VAL A 27 -2.79 -7.01 3.97
N ASP A 28 -1.94 -7.76 4.66
CA ASP A 28 -2.35 -8.91 5.45
C ASP A 28 -2.92 -8.42 6.79
N VAL A 29 -4.25 -8.29 6.86
CA VAL A 29 -4.94 -7.78 8.06
C VAL A 29 -4.87 -8.73 9.26
N VAL A 30 -4.57 -10.01 9.04
CA VAL A 30 -4.46 -11.00 10.12
C VAL A 30 -3.10 -10.90 10.79
N ARG A 31 -2.04 -10.72 9.99
CA ARG A 31 -0.66 -10.63 10.48
C ARG A 31 -0.21 -9.18 10.74
N GLY A 32 -0.93 -8.19 10.24
CA GLY A 32 -0.57 -6.79 10.34
C GLY A 32 0.68 -6.42 9.54
N VAL A 33 0.89 -7.07 8.39
CA VAL A 33 2.06 -6.85 7.53
C VAL A 33 1.65 -6.55 6.09
N LEU A 34 2.54 -5.91 5.32
CA LEU A 34 2.38 -5.82 3.86
C LEU A 34 2.93 -7.10 3.21
N LYS A 35 2.28 -7.55 2.15
CA LYS A 35 2.75 -8.65 1.29
C LYS A 35 2.64 -8.26 -0.18
N GLU A 36 3.33 -9.00 -1.03
CA GLU A 36 3.18 -8.86 -2.48
C GLU A 36 1.74 -9.16 -2.89
N ALA A 37 1.17 -8.29 -3.72
CA ALA A 37 -0.15 -8.47 -4.28
C ALA A 37 -0.10 -9.56 -5.35
N GLU A 38 -1.04 -10.51 -5.28
CA GLU A 38 -1.21 -11.51 -6.33
C GLU A 38 -1.94 -10.88 -7.52
N LEU A 39 -1.24 -10.74 -8.65
CA LEU A 39 -1.85 -10.30 -9.90
C LEU A 39 -2.70 -11.43 -10.49
N LEU A 40 -4.02 -11.36 -10.30
CA LEU A 40 -4.94 -12.22 -11.04
C LEU A 40 -5.02 -11.74 -12.49
N LEU A 41 -4.34 -12.44 -13.40
CA LEU A 41 -4.56 -12.28 -14.83
C LEU A 41 -6.01 -12.67 -15.15
N LEU A 42 -6.86 -11.68 -15.43
CA LEU A 42 -8.15 -11.92 -16.07
C LEU A 42 -7.86 -12.50 -17.46
N LYS A 43 -8.25 -13.75 -17.69
CA LYS A 43 -8.26 -14.32 -19.04
C LYS A 43 -9.25 -13.51 -19.88
N LEU A 44 -8.73 -12.68 -20.78
CA LEU A 44 -9.49 -12.04 -21.85
C LEU A 44 -9.88 -13.08 -22.91
#